data_AF-A0A7X7BY94-F1
#
_entry.id   AF-A0A7X7BY94-F1
#
_cell.length_a   1.000
_cell.length_b   1.000
_cell.length_c   1.000
_cell.angle_alpha   90.00
_cell.angle_beta   90.00
_cell.angle_gamma   90.00
#
_symmetry.space_group_name_H-M   'P 1'
#
loop_
_entity.id
_entity.type
_entity.pdbx_description
1 polymer ?
#
loop_
_entity_poly.entity_id
_entity_poly.type
_entity_poly.pdbx_seq_one_letter_code
_entity_poly.pdbx_strand_id
1 'polypeptide(L)'
;MKFRNVLITTGFVVSVGVAYITGYNNGIEDMQPKLVAVSNEATDYLKEVRHLNELNKALVDANDYLLEQLERPVYLSDMDVTFNKNFNVAKFRISAYSPYDDRNGINSDGNPNSTATGTKPGPGTFAVDPNIIPYGSEMIILYPDGTVERGRAEDTGGAIKNYRIDVFRHTYASAMKFGIKDATVIWYKQGGE
;
A
#
# COMPACT_ATOMS: atom_id res chain seq x y z
N MET A 1 -9.29 -99.90 -22.17
CA MET A 1 -8.94 -98.77 -23.07
C MET A 1 -9.56 -97.43 -22.65
N LYS A 2 -10.83 -97.37 -22.21
CA LYS A 2 -11.51 -96.11 -21.84
C LYS A 2 -10.92 -95.36 -20.63
N PHE A 3 -10.51 -96.04 -19.55
CA PHE A 3 -9.93 -95.40 -18.36
C PHE A 3 -8.59 -94.69 -18.62
N ARG A 4 -7.75 -95.25 -19.51
CA ARG A 4 -6.42 -94.68 -19.82
C ARG A 4 -6.52 -93.36 -20.59
N ASN A 5 -7.51 -93.22 -21.47
CA ASN A 5 -7.74 -91.99 -22.23
C ASN A 5 -8.33 -90.88 -21.35
N VAL A 6 -9.25 -91.20 -20.43
CA VAL A 6 -9.80 -90.22 -19.49
C VAL A 6 -8.70 -89.63 -18.60
N LEU A 7 -7.79 -90.47 -18.08
CA LEU A 7 -6.66 -90.02 -17.25
C LEU A 7 -5.70 -89.09 -18.00
N ILE A 8 -5.40 -89.39 -19.27
CA ILE A 8 -4.51 -88.56 -20.11
C ILE A 8 -5.16 -87.21 -20.41
N THR A 9 -6.45 -87.20 -20.77
CA THR A 9 -7.16 -85.96 -21.09
C THR A 9 -7.35 -85.07 -19.85
N THR A 10 -7.71 -85.64 -18.69
CA THR A 10 -7.81 -84.86 -17.45
C THR A 10 -6.45 -84.33 -16.99
N GLY A 11 -5.38 -85.13 -17.08
CA GLY A 11 -4.02 -84.69 -16.75
C GLY A 11 -3.55 -83.51 -17.62
N PHE A 12 -3.83 -83.55 -18.92
CA PHE A 12 -3.47 -82.47 -19.85
C PHE A 12 -4.22 -81.17 -19.55
N VAL A 13 -5.55 -81.22 -19.36
CA VAL A 13 -6.36 -80.03 -19.05
C VAL A 13 -5.91 -79.39 -17.74
N VAL A 14 -5.61 -80.20 -16.72
CA VAL A 14 -5.08 -79.70 -15.44
C VAL A 14 -3.71 -79.03 -15.64
N SER A 15 -2.81 -79.62 -16.43
CA SER A 15 -1.49 -79.01 -16.67
C SER A 15 -1.54 -77.67 -17.41
N VAL A 16 -2.45 -77.52 -18.38
CA VAL A 16 -2.63 -76.25 -19.11
C VAL A 16 -3.21 -75.18 -18.18
N GLY A 17 -4.19 -75.55 -17.36
CA GLY A 17 -4.77 -74.64 -16.37
C GLY A 17 -3.74 -74.16 -15.34
N VAL A 18 -2.90 -75.08 -14.83
CA VAL A 18 -1.81 -74.74 -13.90
C VAL A 18 -0.80 -73.79 -14.56
N ALA A 19 -0.38 -74.05 -15.80
CA ALA A 19 0.56 -73.18 -16.51
C ALA A 19 0.01 -71.75 -16.71
N TYR A 20 -1.29 -71.63 -17.04
CA TYR A 20 -1.97 -70.34 -17.17
C TYR A 20 -1.98 -69.56 -15.85
N ILE A 21 -2.35 -70.22 -14.75
CA ILE A 21 -2.41 -69.61 -13.42
C ILE A 21 -1.03 -69.17 -12.95
N THR A 22 0.01 -69.99 -13.16
CA THR A 22 1.39 -69.63 -12.82
C THR A 22 1.86 -68.42 -13.60
N GLY A 23 1.54 -68.32 -14.90
CA GLY A 23 1.87 -67.15 -15.71
C GLY A 23 1.22 -65.86 -15.20
N TYR A 24 -0.06 -65.91 -14.83
CA TYR A 24 -0.74 -64.77 -14.20
C TYR A 24 -0.14 -64.40 -12.84
N ASN A 25 0.18 -65.38 -11.99
CA ASN A 25 0.76 -65.13 -10.67
C ASN A 25 2.14 -64.47 -10.77
N ASN A 26 3.00 -64.94 -11.68
CA ASN A 26 4.32 -64.33 -11.91
C ASN A 26 4.19 -62.87 -12.38
N GLY A 27 3.24 -62.59 -13.29
CA GLY A 27 2.98 -61.22 -13.75
C GLY A 27 2.47 -60.30 -12.64
N ILE A 28 1.69 -60.82 -11.69
CA ILE A 28 1.25 -60.09 -10.50
C ILE A 28 2.43 -59.81 -9.58
N GLU A 29 3.28 -60.81 -9.29
CA GLU A 29 4.47 -60.68 -8.44
C GLU A 29 5.45 -59.63 -8.99
N ASP A 30 5.66 -59.58 -10.31
CA ASP A 30 6.51 -58.57 -10.96
C ASP A 30 5.95 -57.14 -10.87
N MET A 31 4.64 -56.99 -10.71
CA MET A 31 3.95 -55.69 -10.67
C MET A 31 3.89 -55.10 -9.24
N GLN A 32 3.87 -55.95 -8.21
CA GLN A 32 3.87 -55.54 -6.80
C GLN A 32 4.97 -54.53 -6.43
N PRO A 33 6.27 -54.76 -6.73
CA PRO A 33 7.32 -53.82 -6.34
C PRO A 33 7.21 -52.47 -7.05
N LYS A 34 6.71 -52.44 -8.29
CA LYS A 34 6.49 -51.20 -9.06
C LYS A 34 5.36 -50.38 -8.44
N LEU A 35 4.27 -51.02 -8.02
CA LEU A 35 3.16 -50.36 -7.35
C LEU A 35 3.59 -49.77 -6.01
N VAL A 36 4.39 -50.51 -5.23
CA VAL A 36 4.96 -50.03 -3.96
C VAL A 36 5.89 -48.85 -4.18
N ALA A 37 6.74 -48.88 -5.19
CA ALA A 37 7.63 -47.76 -5.52
C ALA A 37 6.83 -46.48 -5.86
N VAL A 38 5.82 -46.58 -6.73
CA VAL A 38 4.95 -45.45 -7.08
C VAL A 38 4.16 -44.95 -5.86
N SER A 39 3.70 -45.85 -4.99
CA SER A 39 2.99 -45.48 -3.76
C SER A 39 3.90 -44.71 -2.78
N ASN A 40 5.16 -45.11 -2.66
CA ASN A 40 6.12 -44.42 -1.80
C ASN A 40 6.43 -43.01 -2.36
N GLU A 41 6.67 -42.91 -3.66
CA GLU A 41 6.91 -41.63 -4.33
C GLU A 41 5.72 -40.67 -4.19
N ALA A 42 4.49 -41.16 -4.40
CA ALA A 42 3.27 -40.39 -4.16
C ALA A 42 3.13 -39.94 -2.70
N THR A 43 3.59 -40.76 -1.75
CA THR A 43 3.57 -40.40 -0.32
C THR A 43 4.57 -39.29 -0.01
N ASP A 44 5.74 -39.29 -0.65
CA ASP A 44 6.75 -38.25 -0.47
C ASP A 44 6.30 -36.91 -1.08
N TYR A 45 5.71 -36.94 -2.27
CA TYR A 45 5.07 -35.74 -2.85
C TYR A 45 3.95 -35.18 -1.95
N LEU A 46 3.15 -36.06 -1.33
CA LEU A 46 2.11 -35.62 -0.39
C LEU A 46 2.69 -34.93 0.86
N LYS A 47 3.86 -35.36 1.34
CA LYS A 47 4.55 -34.67 2.45
C LYS A 47 5.02 -33.29 2.02
N GLU A 48 5.59 -33.17 0.83
CA GLU A 48 6.06 -31.90 0.28
C GLU A 48 4.90 -30.91 0.09
N VAL A 49 3.79 -31.35 -0.49
CA VAL A 49 2.59 -30.51 -0.65
C VAL A 49 2.03 -30.05 0.69
N ARG A 50 2.03 -30.91 1.73
CA ARG A 50 1.62 -30.51 3.08
C ARG A 50 2.54 -29.43 3.65
N HIS A 51 3.84 -29.62 3.52
CA HIS A 51 4.82 -28.64 3.98
C HIS A 51 4.68 -27.29 3.27
N LEU A 52 4.48 -27.30 1.95
CA LEU A 52 4.23 -26.09 1.16
C LEU A 52 2.95 -25.37 1.59
N ASN A 53 1.90 -26.11 1.92
CA ASN A 53 0.66 -25.51 2.43
C ASN A 53 0.84 -24.87 3.82
N GLU A 54 1.63 -25.49 4.70
CA GLU A 54 1.98 -24.89 5.99
C GLU A 54 2.80 -23.61 5.81
N LEU A 55 3.78 -23.62 4.89
CA LEU A 55 4.59 -22.44 4.58
C LEU A 55 3.74 -21.31 3.99
N ASN A 56 2.84 -21.63 3.04
CA ASN A 56 1.92 -20.65 2.47
C ASN A 56 0.99 -20.05 3.51
N LYS A 57 0.48 -20.86 4.45
CA LYS A 57 -0.33 -20.38 5.56
C LYS A 57 0.47 -19.39 6.42
N ALA A 58 1.68 -19.77 6.82
CA ALA A 58 2.55 -18.88 7.61
C ALA A 58 2.89 -17.57 6.86
N LEU A 59 3.05 -17.63 5.53
CA LEU A 59 3.28 -16.45 4.70
C LEU A 59 2.06 -15.53 4.65
N VAL A 60 0.85 -16.10 4.53
CA VAL A 60 -0.40 -15.32 4.59
C VAL A 60 -0.54 -14.65 5.95
N ASP A 61 -0.35 -15.40 7.04
CA ASP A 61 -0.43 -14.85 8.40
C ASP A 61 0.60 -13.71 8.63
N ALA A 62 1.82 -13.87 8.09
CA ALA A 62 2.84 -12.82 8.15
C ALA A 62 2.49 -11.59 7.31
N ASN A 63 1.90 -11.78 6.12
CA ASN A 63 1.44 -10.67 5.29
C ASN A 63 0.28 -9.92 5.95
N ASP A 64 -0.68 -10.63 6.54
CA ASP A 64 -1.79 -10.02 7.27
C ASP A 64 -1.29 -9.20 8.47
N TYR A 65 -0.32 -9.75 9.22
CA TYR A 65 0.33 -9.01 10.31
C TYR A 65 1.05 -7.75 9.81
N LEU A 66 1.77 -7.82 8.69
CA LEU A 66 2.45 -6.66 8.11
C LEU A 66 1.46 -5.61 7.61
N LEU A 67 0.36 -6.01 6.98
CA LEU A 67 -0.71 -5.10 6.57
C LEU A 67 -1.30 -4.38 7.78
N GLU A 68 -1.55 -5.11 8.88
CA GLU A 68 -1.99 -4.50 10.13
C GLU A 68 -0.95 -3.48 10.65
N GLN A 69 0.36 -3.80 10.62
CA GLN A 69 1.38 -2.83 11.02
C GLN A 69 1.44 -1.59 10.13
N LEU A 70 1.19 -1.71 8.83
CA LEU A 70 1.17 -0.59 7.89
C LEU A 70 -0.09 0.28 8.03
N GLU A 71 -1.21 -0.32 8.42
CA GLU A 71 -2.48 0.38 8.67
C GLU A 71 -2.52 1.05 10.05
N ARG A 72 -1.57 0.75 10.94
CA ARG A 72 -1.47 1.44 12.23
C ARG A 72 -1.15 2.92 12.00
N PRO A 73 -1.99 3.86 12.47
CA PRO A 73 -1.67 5.27 12.38
C PRO A 73 -0.41 5.55 13.19
N VAL A 74 0.58 6.18 12.55
CA VAL A 74 1.76 6.70 13.24
C VAL A 74 1.30 7.87 14.10
N TYR A 75 1.23 7.66 15.41
CA TYR A 75 0.99 8.74 16.35
C TYR A 75 2.29 9.54 16.51
N LEU A 76 2.20 10.86 16.35
CA LEU A 76 3.34 11.78 16.52
C LEU A 76 3.98 11.67 17.92
N SER A 77 3.29 11.07 18.90
CA SER A 77 3.81 10.77 20.24
C SER A 77 4.91 9.71 20.27
N ASP A 78 4.92 8.80 19.30
CA ASP A 78 5.75 7.58 19.32
C ASP A 78 7.02 7.75 18.47
N MET A 79 7.10 8.84 17.70
CA MET A 79 8.35 9.28 17.09
C MET A 79 9.19 9.97 18.17
N ASP A 80 10.34 9.38 18.52
CA ASP A 80 11.43 10.04 19.26
C ASP A 80 12.15 11.07 18.37
N VAL A 81 11.37 11.82 17.61
CA VAL A 81 11.78 13.13 17.15
C VAL A 81 11.71 13.95 18.41
N THR A 82 12.85 14.42 18.88
CA THR A 82 12.93 15.62 19.71
C THR A 82 12.13 16.69 18.99
N PHE A 83 10.81 16.74 19.20
CA PHE A 83 9.90 17.73 18.64
C PHE A 83 10.39 19.00 19.30
N ASN A 84 11.28 19.67 18.59
CA ASN A 84 11.76 20.97 18.94
C ASN A 84 10.50 21.75 19.33
N LYS A 85 10.39 22.16 20.60
CA LYS A 85 9.18 22.78 21.18
C LYS A 85 8.70 24.01 20.40
N ASN A 86 9.47 24.41 19.39
CA ASN A 86 9.38 25.57 18.54
C ASN A 86 8.46 25.41 17.33
N PHE A 87 7.62 24.37 17.24
CA PHE A 87 6.62 24.24 16.17
C PHE A 87 5.19 24.25 16.68
N ASN A 88 4.31 24.87 15.91
CA ASN A 88 2.85 24.78 16.02
C ASN A 88 2.31 23.86 14.92
N VAL A 89 1.23 23.16 15.23
CA VAL A 89 0.55 22.26 14.29
C VAL A 89 -0.96 22.44 14.42
N ALA A 90 -1.67 22.65 13.30
CA ALA A 90 -3.13 22.70 13.28
C ALA A 90 -3.70 22.35 11.89
N LYS A 91 -4.99 22.05 11.83
CA LYS A 91 -5.72 21.85 10.57
C LYS A 91 -6.20 23.19 10.01
N PHE A 92 -6.02 23.39 8.72
CA PHE A 92 -6.48 24.58 8.00
C PHE A 92 -7.28 24.19 6.76
N ARG A 93 -8.19 25.07 6.37
CA ARG A 93 -8.81 25.05 5.05
C ARG A 93 -7.93 25.81 4.07
N ILE A 94 -7.44 25.12 3.06
CA ILE A 94 -6.51 25.62 2.05
C ILE A 94 -7.27 25.86 0.74
N SER A 95 -7.19 27.07 0.22
CA SER A 95 -7.59 27.44 -1.15
C SER A 95 -6.36 27.81 -1.98
N ALA A 96 -6.57 28.15 -3.25
CA ALA A 96 -5.52 28.73 -4.08
C ALA A 96 -5.96 30.04 -4.73
N TYR A 97 -5.01 30.97 -4.87
CA TYR A 97 -5.18 32.24 -5.58
C TYR A 97 -4.18 32.36 -6.73
N SER A 98 -4.53 33.17 -7.73
CA SER A 98 -3.70 33.43 -8.91
C SER A 98 -3.62 34.92 -9.20
N PRO A 99 -2.70 35.67 -8.55
CA PRO A 99 -2.68 37.13 -8.63
C PRO A 99 -2.30 37.62 -10.04
N TYR A 100 -1.58 36.81 -10.82
CA TYR A 100 -1.15 37.16 -12.19
C TYR A 100 -2.17 36.82 -13.29
N ASP A 101 -3.24 36.08 -12.97
CA ASP A 101 -4.33 35.72 -13.89
C ASP A 101 -5.64 35.98 -13.15
N ASP A 102 -5.84 37.23 -12.73
CA ASP A 102 -7.06 37.63 -12.03
C ASP A 102 -8.19 37.90 -13.03
N ARG A 103 -9.15 36.98 -13.08
CA ARG A 103 -10.32 37.06 -13.96
C ARG A 103 -11.55 37.65 -13.28
N ASN A 104 -11.55 37.65 -11.94
CA ASN A 104 -12.72 38.03 -11.15
C ASN A 104 -12.51 39.37 -10.41
N GLY A 105 -11.29 39.91 -10.42
CA GLY A 105 -10.92 41.20 -9.82
C GLY A 105 -10.82 41.15 -8.29
N ILE A 106 -10.65 39.94 -7.71
CA ILE A 106 -10.65 39.72 -6.24
C ILE A 106 -9.31 39.11 -5.78
N ASN A 107 -8.43 38.71 -6.72
CA ASN A 107 -7.20 38.00 -6.37
C ASN A 107 -6.05 38.96 -6.03
N SER A 108 -6.24 40.28 -6.19
CA SER A 108 -5.28 41.31 -5.78
C SER A 108 -5.97 42.66 -5.53
N ASP A 109 -5.71 43.29 -4.39
CA ASP A 109 -6.22 44.63 -4.03
C ASP A 109 -5.43 45.78 -4.73
N GLY A 110 -5.03 45.58 -5.98
CA GLY A 110 -4.50 46.62 -6.87
C GLY A 110 -3.11 46.34 -7.46
N ASN A 111 -2.19 45.73 -6.71
CA ASN A 111 -0.86 45.36 -7.24
C ASN A 111 -0.61 43.84 -7.11
N PRO A 112 -0.72 43.08 -8.21
CA PRO A 112 -0.50 41.64 -8.18
C PRO A 112 0.97 41.23 -7.98
N ASN A 113 1.91 42.20 -7.99
CA ASN A 113 3.34 41.97 -7.82
C ASN A 113 3.84 42.19 -6.38
N SER A 114 2.96 42.46 -5.41
CA SER A 114 3.34 42.70 -4.02
C SER A 114 2.43 41.93 -3.08
N THR A 115 3.04 41.15 -2.19
CA THR A 115 2.39 40.56 -1.02
C THR A 115 2.24 41.60 0.10
N ALA A 116 1.51 41.24 1.15
CA ALA A 116 1.41 42.02 2.38
C ALA A 116 2.76 42.36 3.04
N THR A 117 3.79 41.54 2.86
CA THR A 117 5.16 41.80 3.36
C THR A 117 6.05 42.54 2.35
N GLY A 118 5.53 42.88 1.17
CA GLY A 118 6.27 43.58 0.11
C GLY A 118 7.14 42.68 -0.76
N THR A 119 7.00 41.35 -0.65
CA THR A 119 7.67 40.39 -1.54
C THR A 119 6.86 40.18 -2.81
N LYS A 120 7.48 39.61 -3.85
CA LYS A 120 6.76 39.26 -5.08
C LYS A 120 6.08 37.90 -4.91
N PRO A 121 4.75 37.78 -5.13
CA PRO A 121 4.06 36.49 -5.01
C PRO A 121 4.64 35.44 -5.95
N GLY A 122 4.87 34.23 -5.45
CA GLY A 122 5.36 33.10 -6.23
C GLY A 122 5.10 31.76 -5.54
N PRO A 123 5.53 30.63 -6.14
CA PRO A 123 5.44 29.33 -5.49
C PRO A 123 6.07 29.35 -4.09
N GLY A 124 5.30 28.95 -3.08
CA GLY A 124 5.71 29.02 -1.67
C GLY A 124 5.32 30.31 -0.96
N THR A 125 4.73 31.31 -1.63
CA THR A 125 4.09 32.45 -0.97
C THR A 125 2.70 32.04 -0.48
N PHE A 126 2.49 32.08 0.83
CA PHE A 126 1.20 31.75 1.45
C PHE A 126 0.51 32.98 2.03
N ALA A 127 -0.77 33.13 1.69
CA ALA A 127 -1.64 34.10 2.34
C ALA A 127 -2.20 33.50 3.61
N VAL A 128 -2.05 34.18 4.76
CA VAL A 128 -2.44 33.68 6.08
C VAL A 128 -3.20 34.72 6.90
N ASP A 129 -3.73 34.30 8.05
CA ASP A 129 -4.10 35.20 9.15
C ASP A 129 -2.90 35.44 10.08
N PRO A 130 -2.33 36.66 10.11
CA PRO A 130 -1.13 36.97 10.90
C PRO A 130 -1.30 36.81 12.41
N ASN A 131 -2.55 36.82 12.91
CA ASN A 131 -2.83 36.62 14.33
C ASN A 131 -2.65 35.16 14.77
N ILE A 132 -2.63 34.21 13.82
CA ILE A 132 -2.42 32.78 14.08
C ILE A 132 -1.05 32.34 13.58
N ILE A 133 -0.69 32.75 12.36
CA ILE A 133 0.61 32.46 11.75
C ILE A 133 1.28 33.80 11.46
N PRO A 134 2.24 34.25 12.29
CA PRO A 134 2.95 35.49 12.05
C PRO A 134 3.62 35.52 10.67
N TYR A 135 3.70 36.70 10.07
CA TYR A 135 4.45 36.88 8.84
C TYR A 135 5.92 36.43 9.00
N GLY A 136 6.49 35.94 7.90
CA GLY A 136 7.85 35.40 7.87
C GLY A 136 7.97 33.97 8.40
N SER A 137 6.90 33.39 8.98
CA SER A 137 6.94 31.99 9.41
C SER A 137 7.16 31.05 8.23
N GLU A 138 8.18 30.20 8.34
CA GLU A 138 8.36 29.03 7.48
C GLU A 138 7.29 27.99 7.81
N MET A 139 6.67 27.45 6.76
CA MET A 139 5.48 26.62 6.82
C MET A 139 5.62 25.36 5.97
N ILE A 140 5.04 24.26 6.46
CA ILE A 140 4.82 23.03 5.72
C ILE A 140 3.32 22.73 5.74
N ILE A 141 2.74 22.50 4.56
CA ILE A 141 1.36 22.06 4.37
C ILE A 141 1.40 20.61 3.92
N LEU A 142 0.84 19.70 4.73
CA LEU A 142 0.70 18.27 4.44
C LEU A 142 -0.75 17.97 4.08
N TYR A 143 -0.98 17.58 2.83
CA TYR A 143 -2.31 17.22 2.32
C TYR A 143 -2.67 15.76 2.63
N PRO A 144 -3.97 15.41 2.62
CA PRO A 144 -4.42 14.04 2.91
C PRO A 144 -3.90 12.97 1.93
N ASP A 145 -3.58 13.37 0.69
CA ASP A 145 -3.00 12.50 -0.34
C ASP A 145 -1.48 12.31 -0.19
N GLY A 146 -0.88 12.84 0.89
CA GLY A 146 0.54 12.77 1.17
C GLY A 146 1.38 13.82 0.44
N THR A 147 0.77 14.67 -0.40
CA THR A 147 1.50 15.77 -1.04
C THR A 147 1.91 16.83 -0.01
N VAL A 148 3.05 17.49 -0.27
CA VAL A 148 3.65 18.47 0.64
C VAL A 148 3.98 19.76 -0.10
N GLU A 149 3.54 20.89 0.43
CA GLU A 149 3.98 22.23 -0.01
C GLU A 149 4.77 22.91 1.11
N ARG A 150 5.90 23.52 0.75
CA ARG A 150 6.73 24.32 1.65
C ARG A 150 6.71 25.77 1.20
N GLY A 151 6.74 26.68 2.16
CA GLY A 151 6.64 28.09 1.85
C GLY A 151 6.64 28.96 3.10
N ARG A 152 6.29 30.22 2.92
CA ARG A 152 6.38 31.25 3.95
C ARG A 152 5.09 32.07 4.00
N ALA A 153 4.70 32.45 5.22
CA ALA A 153 3.64 33.41 5.47
C ALA A 153 4.08 34.81 5.03
N GLU A 154 3.73 35.21 3.82
CA GLU A 154 4.15 36.51 3.25
C GLU A 154 2.97 37.37 2.83
N ASP A 155 1.78 36.78 2.70
CA ASP A 155 0.63 37.50 2.16
C ASP A 155 -0.59 37.42 3.07
N THR A 156 -1.63 38.19 2.76
CA THR A 156 -2.94 38.10 3.40
C THR A 156 -4.04 38.43 2.40
N GLY A 157 -5.29 38.21 2.80
CA GLY A 157 -6.45 38.62 2.02
C GLY A 157 -7.64 38.88 2.94
N GLY A 158 -8.59 39.69 2.49
CA GLY A 158 -9.78 40.03 3.29
C GLY A 158 -10.53 38.80 3.79
N ALA A 159 -10.61 37.75 2.96
CA ALA A 159 -11.28 36.48 3.28
C ALA A 159 -10.40 35.44 4.01
N ILE A 160 -9.08 35.69 4.10
CA ILE A 160 -8.11 34.80 4.74
C ILE A 160 -8.02 35.17 6.22
N LYS A 161 -8.94 34.58 6.99
CA LYS A 161 -9.09 34.78 8.44
C LYS A 161 -9.23 33.44 9.15
N ASN A 162 -8.76 33.40 10.39
CA ASN A 162 -8.71 32.19 11.22
C ASN A 162 -7.88 31.08 10.53
N TYR A 163 -8.34 29.82 10.62
CA TYR A 163 -7.66 28.65 10.08
C TYR A 163 -7.86 28.50 8.56
N ARG A 164 -7.56 29.56 7.79
CA ARG A 164 -7.59 29.56 6.33
C ARG A 164 -6.25 30.01 5.76
N ILE A 165 -5.84 29.37 4.67
CA ILE A 165 -4.63 29.72 3.93
C ILE A 165 -4.96 29.73 2.44
N ASP A 166 -4.38 30.68 1.71
CA ASP A 166 -4.40 30.69 0.25
C ASP A 166 -3.00 30.42 -0.30
N VAL A 167 -2.87 29.42 -1.18
CA VAL A 167 -1.58 29.08 -1.81
C VAL A 167 -1.48 29.68 -3.21
N PHE A 168 -0.32 30.21 -3.53
CA PHE A 168 -0.08 30.82 -4.84
C PHE A 168 -0.16 29.78 -5.97
N ARG A 169 -0.80 30.17 -7.07
CA ARG A 169 -0.76 29.49 -8.38
C ARG A 169 -0.54 30.50 -9.49
N HIS A 170 0.09 30.07 -10.58
CA HIS A 170 0.38 30.96 -11.71
C HIS A 170 -0.87 31.34 -12.51
N THR A 171 -1.88 30.48 -12.59
CA THR A 171 -3.06 30.67 -13.45
C THR A 171 -4.36 30.39 -12.71
N TYR A 172 -5.44 31.04 -13.14
CA TYR A 172 -6.78 30.84 -12.61
C TYR A 172 -7.23 29.39 -12.76
N ALA A 173 -6.97 28.79 -13.93
CA ALA A 173 -7.30 27.40 -14.19
C ALA A 173 -6.61 26.44 -13.20
N SER A 174 -5.35 26.72 -12.83
CA SER A 174 -4.61 25.93 -11.84
C SER A 174 -5.19 26.10 -10.43
N ALA A 175 -5.54 27.33 -10.05
CA ALA A 175 -6.21 27.61 -8.77
C ALA A 175 -7.58 26.90 -8.68
N MET A 176 -8.39 26.98 -9.73
CA MET A 176 -9.70 26.30 -9.78
C MET A 176 -9.57 24.78 -9.75
N LYS A 177 -8.56 24.21 -10.43
CA LYS A 177 -8.29 22.77 -10.38
C LYS A 177 -7.81 22.32 -9.01
N PHE A 178 -7.06 23.16 -8.30
CA PHE A 178 -6.63 22.87 -6.94
C PHE A 178 -7.81 22.75 -5.97
N GLY A 179 -8.81 23.63 -6.11
CA GLY A 179 -10.04 23.59 -5.31
C GLY A 179 -9.80 23.98 -3.85
N ILE A 180 -10.65 23.48 -2.95
CA ILE A 180 -10.51 23.69 -1.51
C ILE A 180 -10.21 22.35 -0.84
N LYS A 181 -9.20 22.32 0.02
CA LYS A 181 -8.77 21.12 0.73
C LYS A 181 -8.57 21.43 2.21
N ASP A 182 -8.86 20.47 3.07
CA ASP A 182 -8.42 20.54 4.47
C ASP A 182 -7.04 19.86 4.57
N ALA A 183 -6.09 20.51 5.22
CA ALA A 183 -4.71 20.03 5.34
C ALA A 183 -4.12 20.31 6.73
N THR A 184 -3.10 19.54 7.11
CA THR A 184 -2.33 19.78 8.33
C THR A 184 -1.22 20.76 8.04
N VAL A 185 -1.10 21.80 8.84
CA VAL A 185 -0.10 22.86 8.68
C VAL A 185 0.82 22.88 9.88
N ILE A 186 2.12 22.94 9.61
CA ILE A 186 3.19 23.01 10.59
C ILE A 186 3.95 24.31 10.35
N TRP A 187 4.16 25.11 11.40
CA TRP A 187 4.94 26.36 11.30
C TRP A 187 5.75 26.61 12.57
N TYR A 188 6.80 27.40 12.46
CA TYR A 188 7.62 27.77 13.62
C TYR A 188 6.88 28.72 14.58
N LYS A 189 7.02 28.47 15.88
CA LYS A 189 6.70 29.43 16.95
C LYS A 189 7.73 30.55 16.90
N GLN A 190 7.28 31.76 16.57
CA GLN A 190 8.10 32.94 16.73
C GLN A 190 7.97 33.43 18.18
N GLY A 191 9.09 33.53 18.91
CA GLY A 191 9.16 34.17 20.23
C GLY A 191 9.05 33.28 21.49
N GLY A 192 9.74 32.14 21.52
CA GLY A 192 9.96 31.40 22.78
C GLY A 192 11.36 31.64 23.32
N GLU A 193 11.47 32.37 24.43
CA GLU A 193 12.66 32.36 25.30
C GLU A 193 12.86 30.99 25.97
#